data_AF-A0A4Q4Y3Z0-F1
#
_entry.id   AF-A0A4Q4Y3Z0-F1
#
_cell.length_a   1.000
_cell.length_b   1.000
_cell.length_c   1.000
_cell.angle_alpha   90.00
_cell.angle_beta   90.00
_cell.angle_gamma   90.00
#
_symmetry.space_group_name_H-M   'P 1'
#
loop_
_entity.id
_entity.type
_entity.pdbx_description
1 polymer ?
#
loop_
_entity_poly.entity_id
_entity_poly.type
_entity_poly.pdbx_seq_one_letter_code
_entity_poly.pdbx_strand_id
1 'polypeptide(L)'
;MEILRNISIRNGWQSSRSQLASPDSLCDRVVKTNQINVGHALMSAGIVLLEIPYNVLLQRIGAQKWLSAQIVTWGLVAALQSFMTNYRSYLVTRAFLGLCEAGFIPGALYTMSTWYKMPESNLRISLYVLGNPLAAAITSLIGAGILSLGDRRNATS
;
A
#
# COMPACT_ATOMS: atom_id res chain seq x y z
N MET A 1 2.70 -44.43 13.04
CA MET A 1 2.37 -43.43 12.00
C MET A 1 3.38 -42.27 11.94
N GLU A 2 4.42 -42.24 12.79
CA GLU A 2 5.51 -41.25 12.72
C GLU A 2 6.32 -41.23 11.42
N ILE A 3 6.54 -42.39 10.77
CA ILE A 3 7.51 -42.49 9.67
C ILE A 3 7.03 -41.72 8.43
N LEU A 4 5.73 -41.77 8.12
CA LEU A 4 5.16 -41.03 6.97
C LEU A 4 5.04 -39.53 7.24
N ARG A 5 4.82 -39.11 8.50
CA ARG A 5 4.92 -37.68 8.89
C ARG A 5 6.34 -37.16 8.74
N ASN A 6 7.34 -37.96 9.11
CA ASN A 6 8.74 -37.56 9.07
C ASN A 6 9.27 -37.44 7.62
N ILE A 7 8.80 -38.29 6.70
CA ILE A 7 9.13 -38.21 5.27
C ILE A 7 8.43 -37.01 4.59
N SER A 8 7.15 -36.77 4.87
CA SER A 8 6.42 -35.60 4.33
C SER A 8 7.03 -34.28 4.78
N ILE A 9 7.40 -34.17 6.07
CA ILE A 9 8.06 -33.00 6.62
C ILE A 9 9.44 -32.82 5.96
N ARG A 10 10.26 -33.87 5.84
CA ARG A 10 11.58 -33.79 5.18
C ARG A 10 11.51 -33.35 3.72
N ASN A 11 10.54 -33.84 2.97
CA ASN A 11 10.38 -33.51 1.55
C ASN A 11 9.94 -32.05 1.37
N GLY A 12 9.08 -31.52 2.26
CA GLY A 12 8.70 -30.10 2.27
C GLY A 12 9.87 -29.16 2.63
N TRP A 13 10.74 -29.58 3.56
CA TRP A 13 11.95 -28.84 3.91
C TRP A 13 13.05 -28.88 2.84
N GLN A 14 13.07 -29.87 1.94
CA GLN A 14 14.03 -29.90 0.83
C GLN A 14 13.57 -29.06 -0.38
N SER A 15 12.28 -29.09 -0.73
CA SER A 15 11.71 -28.24 -1.79
C SER A 15 11.81 -26.74 -1.47
N SER A 16 11.66 -26.37 -0.19
CA SER A 16 11.80 -24.98 0.25
C SER A 16 13.27 -24.51 0.30
N ARG A 17 14.21 -25.40 0.64
CA ARG A 17 15.64 -25.06 0.69
C ARG A 17 16.27 -24.95 -0.69
N SER A 18 15.84 -25.73 -1.67
CA SER A 18 16.36 -25.65 -3.04
C SER A 18 15.96 -24.35 -3.76
N GLN A 19 14.80 -23.76 -3.45
CA GLN A 19 14.39 -22.44 -3.98
C GLN A 19 15.05 -21.23 -3.26
N LEU A 20 15.52 -21.40 -2.03
CA LEU A 20 16.09 -20.33 -1.20
C LEU A 20 17.63 -20.28 -1.23
N ALA A 21 18.29 -21.34 -1.71
CA ALA A 21 19.74 -21.48 -1.67
C ALA A 21 20.48 -20.94 -2.91
N SER A 22 19.77 -20.54 -3.96
CA SER A 22 20.40 -19.98 -5.15
C SER A 22 20.67 -18.47 -4.96
N PRO A 23 21.93 -18.00 -4.97
CA PRO A 23 22.27 -16.60 -4.65
C PRO A 23 21.66 -15.58 -5.63
N ASP A 24 21.29 -16.02 -6.83
CA ASP A 24 20.57 -15.26 -7.85
C ASP A 24 19.10 -14.99 -7.49
N SER A 25 18.39 -15.93 -6.87
CA SER A 25 16.99 -15.78 -6.45
C SER A 25 16.82 -14.78 -5.30
N LEU A 26 17.80 -14.74 -4.39
CA LEU A 26 17.84 -13.76 -3.31
C LEU A 26 18.18 -12.38 -3.85
N CYS A 27 19.14 -12.29 -4.78
CA CYS A 27 19.48 -11.02 -5.44
C CYS A 27 18.27 -10.48 -6.23
N ASP A 28 17.55 -11.32 -6.96
CA ASP A 28 16.39 -10.88 -7.76
C ASP A 28 15.19 -10.47 -6.89
N ARG A 29 14.98 -11.14 -5.74
CA ARG A 29 13.97 -10.74 -4.74
C ARG A 29 14.37 -9.46 -3.99
N VAL A 30 15.64 -9.31 -3.64
CA VAL A 30 16.18 -8.12 -2.97
C VAL A 30 16.17 -6.93 -3.91
N VAL A 31 16.52 -7.09 -5.19
CA VAL A 31 16.51 -6.02 -6.20
C VAL A 31 15.08 -5.59 -6.50
N LYS A 32 14.12 -6.52 -6.65
CA LYS A 32 12.70 -6.17 -6.82
C LYS A 32 12.11 -5.50 -5.58
N THR A 33 12.44 -5.97 -4.38
CA THR A 33 11.98 -5.38 -3.12
C THR A 33 12.56 -3.98 -2.92
N ASN A 34 13.85 -3.79 -3.19
CA ASN A 34 14.50 -2.50 -3.09
C ASN A 34 13.88 -1.49 -4.06
N GLN A 35 13.60 -1.90 -5.30
CA GLN A 35 12.95 -1.06 -6.31
C GLN A 35 11.54 -0.60 -5.89
N ILE A 36 10.76 -1.48 -5.25
CA ILE A 36 9.44 -1.15 -4.69
C ILE A 36 9.60 -0.20 -3.50
N ASN A 37 10.55 -0.48 -2.61
CA ASN A 37 10.81 0.35 -1.42
C ASN A 37 11.26 1.76 -1.80
N VAL A 38 12.11 1.89 -2.83
CA VAL A 38 12.52 3.19 -3.38
C VAL A 38 11.32 3.94 -3.94
N GLY A 39 10.41 3.26 -4.66
CA GLY A 39 9.17 3.88 -5.13
C GLY A 39 8.28 4.38 -3.98
N HIS A 40 8.19 3.61 -2.89
CA HIS A 40 7.47 4.00 -1.68
C HIS A 40 8.13 5.18 -0.96
N ALA A 41 9.46 5.18 -0.83
CA ALA A 41 10.21 6.27 -0.23
C ALA A 41 10.09 7.56 -1.03
N LEU A 42 10.13 7.47 -2.36
CA LEU A 42 9.93 8.61 -3.26
C LEU A 42 8.53 9.21 -3.12
N MET A 43 7.52 8.37 -3.02
CA MET A 43 6.14 8.80 -2.76
C MET A 43 6.05 9.55 -1.42
N SER A 44 6.61 8.99 -0.34
CA SER A 44 6.65 9.64 0.97
C SER A 44 7.41 10.97 0.94
N ALA A 45 8.52 11.05 0.20
CA ALA A 45 9.26 12.30 0.02
C ALA A 45 8.41 13.37 -0.70
N GLY A 46 7.64 12.97 -1.72
CA GLY A 46 6.70 13.85 -2.41
C GLY A 46 5.61 14.39 -1.48
N ILE A 47 5.09 13.55 -0.59
CA ILE A 47 4.10 13.94 0.42
C ILE A 47 4.66 15.01 1.36
N VAL A 48 5.85 14.79 1.93
CA VAL A 48 6.48 15.71 2.89
C VAL A 48 6.75 17.08 2.26
N LEU A 49 7.25 17.10 1.03
CA LEU A 49 7.54 18.37 0.32
C LEU A 49 6.29 19.21 0.09
N LEU A 50 5.15 18.57 -0.17
CA LEU A 50 3.90 19.26 -0.46
C LEU A 50 2.99 19.43 0.76
N GLU A 51 3.35 18.92 1.92
CA GLU A 51 2.56 19.04 3.15
C GLU A 51 2.34 20.51 3.56
N ILE A 52 3.39 21.32 3.51
CA ILE A 52 3.36 22.76 3.83
C ILE A 52 2.52 23.57 2.83
N PRO A 53 2.80 23.54 1.51
CA PRO A 53 2.02 24.32 0.55
C PRO A 53 0.56 23.89 0.51
N TYR A 54 0.27 22.61 0.77
CA TYR A 54 -1.10 22.12 0.79
C TYR A 54 -1.92 22.71 1.93
N ASN A 55 -1.33 22.89 3.12
CA ASN A 55 -2.05 23.46 4.25
C ASN A 55 -2.51 24.90 3.97
N VAL A 56 -1.69 25.66 3.23
CA VAL A 56 -2.04 27.01 2.74
C VAL A 56 -3.12 26.94 1.63
N LEU A 57 -3.00 25.98 0.71
CA LEU A 57 -3.96 25.80 -0.38
C LEU A 57 -5.35 25.40 0.13
N LEU A 58 -5.39 24.59 1.19
CA LEU A 58 -6.62 24.12 1.82
C LEU A 58 -7.44 25.28 2.41
N GLN A 59 -6.76 26.26 3.00
CA GLN A 59 -7.40 27.49 3.51
C GLN A 59 -7.96 28.36 2.39
N ARG A 60 -7.46 28.23 1.15
CA ARG A 60 -7.83 29.10 0.02
C ARG A 60 -8.88 28.51 -0.93
N ILE A 61 -8.85 27.21 -1.19
CA ILE A 61 -9.70 26.55 -2.20
C ILE A 61 -10.93 25.87 -1.56
N GLY A 62 -10.86 25.57 -0.27
CA GLY A 62 -11.90 24.84 0.46
C GLY A 62 -11.75 23.33 0.30
N ALA A 63 -11.79 22.63 1.43
CA ALA A 63 -11.43 21.21 1.50
C ALA A 63 -12.34 20.27 0.70
N GLN A 64 -13.63 20.60 0.51
CA GLN A 64 -14.58 19.75 -0.23
C GLN A 64 -14.20 19.54 -1.71
N LYS A 65 -13.92 20.62 -2.44
CA LYS A 65 -13.59 20.52 -3.88
C LYS A 65 -12.27 19.80 -4.09
N TRP A 66 -11.34 20.02 -3.17
CA TRP A 66 -10.03 19.42 -3.21
C TRP A 66 -10.08 17.90 -2.95
N LEU A 67 -10.84 17.45 -1.94
CA LEU A 67 -11.01 16.02 -1.67
C LEU A 67 -11.63 15.25 -2.85
N SER A 68 -12.57 15.85 -3.58
CA SER A 68 -13.15 15.21 -4.77
C SER A 68 -12.15 15.10 -5.92
N ALA A 69 -11.37 16.16 -6.19
CA ALA A 69 -10.30 16.11 -7.21
C ALA A 69 -9.24 15.06 -6.88
N GLN A 70 -8.97 14.87 -5.58
CA GLN A 70 -8.03 13.88 -5.08
C GLN A 70 -8.45 12.45 -5.42
N ILE A 71 -9.71 12.09 -5.14
CA ILE A 71 -10.25 10.75 -5.42
C ILE A 71 -10.22 10.45 -6.92
N VAL A 72 -10.56 11.44 -7.76
CA VAL A 72 -10.50 11.29 -9.23
C VAL A 72 -9.06 11.05 -9.69
N THR A 73 -8.10 11.80 -9.14
CA THR A 73 -6.68 11.67 -9.49
C THR A 73 -6.13 10.30 -9.08
N TRP A 74 -6.46 9.83 -7.87
CA TRP A 74 -6.11 8.48 -7.42
C TRP A 74 -6.70 7.39 -8.31
N GLY A 75 -7.97 7.50 -8.69
CA GLY A 75 -8.61 6.54 -9.59
C GLY A 75 -7.96 6.51 -10.96
N LEU A 76 -7.64 7.68 -11.52
CA LEU A 76 -6.94 7.79 -12.81
C LEU A 76 -5.56 7.15 -12.76
N VAL A 77 -4.78 7.43 -11.70
CA VAL A 77 -3.46 6.84 -11.52
C VAL A 77 -3.54 5.32 -11.36
N ALA A 78 -4.50 4.80 -10.60
CA ALA A 78 -4.72 3.36 -10.44
C ALA A 78 -5.04 2.68 -11.79
N ALA A 79 -5.84 3.32 -12.64
CA ALA A 79 -6.12 2.81 -13.98
C ALA A 79 -4.84 2.79 -14.85
N LEU A 80 -4.04 3.86 -14.82
CA LEU A 80 -2.76 3.94 -15.54
C LEU A 80 -1.72 2.93 -15.03
N GLN A 81 -1.76 2.61 -13.72
CA GLN A 81 -0.90 1.62 -13.08
C GLN A 81 -1.08 0.22 -13.70
N SER A 82 -2.27 -0.10 -14.23
CA SER A 82 -2.52 -1.39 -14.86
C SER A 82 -1.85 -1.56 -16.23
N PHE A 83 -1.55 -0.44 -16.93
CA PHE A 83 -0.95 -0.44 -18.26
C PHE A 83 0.58 -0.28 -18.24
N MET A 84 1.18 -0.03 -17.08
CA MET A 84 2.62 0.21 -16.97
C MET A 84 3.42 -1.11 -17.04
N THR A 85 4.43 -1.16 -17.89
CA THR A 85 5.34 -2.31 -18.03
C THR A 85 6.79 -1.98 -17.65
N ASN A 86 7.13 -0.69 -17.52
CA ASN A 86 8.50 -0.24 -17.30
C ASN A 86 8.75 0.26 -15.86
N TYR A 87 9.96 0.04 -15.34
CA TYR A 87 10.38 0.51 -14.02
C TYR A 87 10.38 2.04 -13.89
N ARG A 88 10.80 2.73 -14.97
CA ARG A 88 10.82 4.21 -14.99
C ARG A 88 9.41 4.80 -14.89
N SER A 89 8.44 4.24 -15.62
CA SER A 89 7.04 4.67 -15.51
C SER A 89 6.46 4.41 -14.12
N TYR A 90 6.85 3.31 -13.47
CA TYR A 90 6.44 3.04 -12.09
C TYR A 90 6.91 4.13 -11.11
N LEU A 91 8.17 4.55 -11.21
CA LEU A 91 8.71 5.61 -10.34
C LEU A 91 8.03 6.98 -10.58
N VAL A 92 7.81 7.34 -11.85
CA VAL A 92 7.14 8.61 -12.21
C VAL A 92 5.71 8.63 -11.68
N THR A 93 4.96 7.54 -11.86
CA THR A 93 3.59 7.42 -11.33
C THR A 93 3.56 7.53 -9.81
N ARG A 94 4.53 6.92 -9.10
CA ARG A 94 4.64 7.02 -7.64
C ARG A 94 5.00 8.42 -7.15
N ALA A 95 5.87 9.13 -7.86
CA ALA A 95 6.18 10.52 -7.55
C ALA A 95 4.96 11.42 -7.74
N PHE A 96 4.25 11.30 -8.87
CA PHE A 96 3.01 12.06 -9.10
C PHE A 96 1.94 11.75 -8.07
N LEU A 97 1.76 10.47 -7.72
CA LEU A 97 0.80 10.05 -6.70
C LEU A 97 1.14 10.67 -5.34
N GLY A 98 2.41 10.66 -4.93
CA GLY A 98 2.86 11.29 -3.69
C GLY A 98 2.65 12.80 -3.68
N LEU A 99 2.86 13.46 -4.83
CA LEU A 99 2.59 14.90 -4.95
C LEU A 99 1.09 15.21 -4.80
N CYS A 100 0.23 14.37 -5.37
CA CYS A 100 -1.21 14.55 -5.23
C CYS A 100 -1.67 14.21 -3.81
N GLU A 101 -1.18 13.13 -3.18
CA GLU A 101 -1.61 12.61 -1.87
C GLU A 101 -1.28 13.52 -0.68
N ALA A 102 -0.34 14.45 -0.85
CA ALA A 102 0.00 15.42 0.17
C ALA A 102 -1.25 16.08 0.75
N GLY A 103 -1.44 16.01 2.07
CA GLY A 103 -2.50 16.73 2.77
C GLY A 103 -3.92 16.15 2.71
N PHE A 104 -4.12 14.93 2.21
CA PHE A 104 -5.43 14.26 2.30
C PHE A 104 -5.93 14.16 3.76
N ILE A 105 -5.07 13.72 4.68
CA ILE A 105 -5.39 13.55 6.10
C ILE A 105 -5.79 14.90 6.75
N PRO A 106 -4.98 15.97 6.71
CA PRO A 106 -5.38 17.26 7.29
C PRO A 106 -6.60 17.86 6.59
N GLY A 107 -6.79 17.64 5.29
CA GLY A 107 -7.98 18.10 4.57
C GLY A 107 -9.27 17.40 4.99
N ALA A 108 -9.21 16.08 5.19
CA ALA A 108 -10.33 15.29 5.71
C ALA A 108 -10.67 15.70 7.15
N LEU A 109 -9.66 15.89 8.00
CA LEU A 109 -9.85 16.35 9.38
C LEU A 109 -10.44 17.77 9.43
N TYR A 110 -9.93 18.71 8.63
CA TYR A 110 -10.46 20.06 8.57
C TYR A 110 -11.93 20.09 8.15
N THR A 111 -12.31 19.25 7.17
CA THR A 111 -13.70 19.08 6.74
C THR A 111 -14.56 18.49 7.87
N MET A 112 -14.08 17.46 8.57
CA MET A 112 -14.80 16.89 9.73
C MET A 112 -14.96 17.90 10.88
N SER A 113 -13.97 18.76 11.13
CA SER A 113 -14.03 19.76 12.20
C SER A 113 -14.93 20.95 11.88
N THR A 114 -15.10 21.33 10.61
CA THR A 114 -16.00 22.43 10.23
C THR A 114 -17.48 22.04 10.24
N TRP A 115 -17.80 20.76 10.06
CA TRP A 115 -19.18 20.28 9.96
C TRP A 115 -19.78 19.78 11.30
N TYR A 116 -18.96 19.56 12.34
CA TYR A 116 -19.40 18.95 13.61
C TYR A 116 -18.93 19.71 14.87
N LYS A 117 -19.72 19.65 15.95
CA LYS A 117 -19.33 20.20 17.28
C LYS A 117 -18.22 19.35 17.92
N MET A 118 -17.32 19.99 18.67
CA MET A 118 -16.15 19.39 19.33
C MET A 118 -16.40 18.03 20.03
N PRO A 119 -17.42 17.85 20.88
CA PRO A 119 -17.63 16.57 21.57
C PRO A 119 -18.03 15.41 20.64
N GLU A 120 -18.66 15.70 19.50
CA GLU A 120 -19.04 14.67 18.51
C GLU A 120 -17.96 14.42 17.44
N SER A 121 -17.10 15.42 17.21
CA SER A 121 -16.03 15.36 16.20
C SER A 121 -14.95 14.33 16.59
N ASN A 122 -14.56 14.28 17.87
CA ASN A 122 -13.49 13.39 18.35
C ASN A 122 -13.78 11.90 18.14
N LEU A 123 -15.03 11.46 18.35
CA LEU A 123 -15.42 10.07 18.12
C LEU A 123 -15.30 9.72 16.63
N ARG A 124 -15.81 10.59 15.76
CA ARG A 124 -15.81 10.39 14.30
C ARG A 124 -14.39 10.39 13.73
N ILE A 125 -13.53 11.28 14.20
CA ILE A 125 -12.11 11.32 13.83
C ILE A 125 -11.41 10.04 14.29
N SER A 126 -11.68 9.57 15.51
CA SER A 126 -11.10 8.32 16.01
C SER A 126 -11.52 7.13 15.15
N LEU A 127 -12.79 7.05 14.75
CA LEU A 127 -13.27 6.01 13.85
C LEU A 127 -12.61 6.09 12.46
N TYR A 128 -12.42 7.31 11.93
CA TYR A 128 -11.72 7.53 10.66
C TYR A 128 -10.27 7.02 10.72
N VAL A 129 -9.54 7.37 11.78
CA VAL A 129 -8.15 6.95 11.98
C VAL A 129 -8.03 5.44 12.18
N LEU A 130 -9.00 4.81 12.87
CA LEU A 130 -9.06 3.35 13.04
C LEU A 130 -9.33 2.61 11.73
N GLY A 131 -9.93 3.25 10.73
CA GLY A 131 -10.18 2.64 9.44
C GLY A 131 -8.91 2.18 8.71
N ASN A 132 -7.84 2.98 8.79
CA ASN A 132 -6.56 2.67 8.14
C ASN A 132 -5.91 1.35 8.62
N PRO A 133 -5.66 1.12 9.92
CA PRO A 133 -5.09 -0.13 10.40
C PRO A 133 -6.03 -1.33 10.20
N LEU A 134 -7.36 -1.14 10.28
CA LEU A 134 -8.33 -2.21 10.00
C LEU A 134 -8.23 -2.67 8.54
N ALA A 135 -8.21 -1.73 7.59
CA ALA A 135 -8.06 -2.04 6.18
C ALA A 135 -6.73 -2.75 5.87
N ALA A 136 -5.63 -2.31 6.51
CA ALA A 136 -4.32 -2.94 6.37
C ALA A 136 -4.30 -4.39 6.88
N ALA A 137 -4.94 -4.67 8.02
CA ALA A 137 -5.06 -6.01 8.56
C ALA A 137 -5.86 -6.94 7.64
N ILE A 138 -7.00 -6.45 7.13
CA ILE A 138 -7.85 -7.20 6.18
C ILE A 138 -7.08 -7.48 4.88
N THR A 139 -6.37 -6.49 4.33
CA THR A 139 -5.57 -6.65 3.11
C THR A 139 -4.48 -7.71 3.28
N SER A 140 -3.79 -7.70 4.42
CA SER A 140 -2.76 -8.69 4.75
C SER A 140 -3.35 -10.10 4.88
N LEU A 141 -4.53 -10.22 5.49
CA LEU A 141 -5.24 -11.49 5.63
C LEU A 141 -5.68 -12.07 4.28
N ILE A 142 -6.24 -11.21 3.41
CA ILE A 142 -6.63 -11.61 2.04
C ILE A 142 -5.40 -12.06 1.24
N GLY A 143 -4.30 -11.31 1.33
CA GLY A 143 -3.05 -11.67 0.65
C GLY A 143 -2.50 -13.04 1.10
N ALA A 144 -2.53 -13.32 2.40
CA ALA A 144 -2.16 -14.63 2.94
C ALA A 144 -3.10 -15.74 2.44
N GLY A 145 -4.41 -15.46 2.37
CA GLY A 145 -5.39 -16.38 1.81
C GLY A 145 -5.11 -16.75 0.35
N ILE A 146 -4.86 -15.76 -0.50
CA ILE A 146 -4.56 -15.97 -1.93
C ILE A 146 -3.26 -16.78 -2.10
N LEU A 147 -2.21 -16.45 -1.34
CA LEU A 147 -0.94 -17.17 -1.40
C LEU A 147 -1.11 -18.65 -1.03
N SER A 148 -1.92 -18.94 0.00
CA SER A 148 -2.21 -20.32 0.42
C SER A 148 -2.99 -21.13 -0.62
N LEU A 149 -3.84 -20.48 -1.43
CA LEU A 149 -4.53 -21.13 -2.55
C LEU A 149 -3.59 -21.42 -3.71
N GLY A 150 -2.65 -20.52 -4.01
CA GLY A 150 -1.64 -20.71 -5.06
C GLY A 150 -0.72 -21.90 -4.78
N ASP A 151 -0.28 -22.03 -3.53
CA ASP A 151 0.63 -23.11 -3.09
C ASP A 151 -0.02 -24.50 -3.23
N ARG A 152 -1.32 -24.60 -2.95
CA ARG A 152 -2.11 -25.84 -3.14
C ARG A 152 -2.23 -26.25 -4.60
N ARG A 153 -2.24 -25.30 -5.54
CA ARG A 153 -2.38 -25.58 -6.99
C ARG A 153 -1.09 -26.11 -7.62
N ASN A 154 0.07 -25.69 -7.11
CA ASN A 154 1.37 -26.16 -7.57
C ASN A 154 1.77 -27.53 -7.01
N ALA A 155 1.12 -27.99 -5.93
CA ALA A 155 1.41 -29.29 -5.33
C ALA A 155 0.73 -30.49 -6.03
N THR A 156 -0.17 -30.23 -6.98
CA THR A 156 -0.97 -31.24 -7.70
C THR A 156 -0.58 -31.42 -9.17
N SER A 157 0.48 -30.77 -9.63
CA SER A 157 1.09 -30.92 -10.97
C SER A 157 2.53 -31.38 -10.83
#